data_AF-A0A957KWY6-F1
#
_entry.id   AF-A0A957KWY6-F1
#
_cell.length_a   1.000
_cell.length_b   1.000
_cell.length_c   1.000
_cell.angle_alpha   90.00
_cell.angle_beta   90.00
_cell.angle_gamma   90.00
#
_symmetry.space_group_name_H-M   'P 1'
#
loop_
_entity.id
_entity.type
_entity.pdbx_description
1 polymer ?
#
loop_
_entity_poly.entity_id
_entity_poly.type
_entity_poly.pdbx_seq_one_letter_code
_entity_poly.pdbx_strand_id
1 'polypeptide(L)'
;MSEWRNEGKMTSPTAYVRYTDRHDPDPCTPDETLLMKTRLPAFVYILLLLLGLSLACQTTSLGGSQAVAAGQNSARAALAGAAPAGQLAIIGTDHNIYLMNPDGSGRTELTTDAGGDSQRSYHYITWAPDSRGLAFVQNDVVAGPGRGHIEASLWLADTASGRRTELFQSTDIIPFYL
;
A
#
# COMPACT_ATOMS: atom_id res chain seq x y z
N MET A 1 -54.97 -8.26 28.55
CA MET A 1 -55.19 -8.12 27.09
C MET A 1 -53.83 -8.21 26.44
N SER A 2 -53.62 -9.28 25.64
CA SER A 2 -52.47 -9.63 24.76
C SER A 2 -51.07 -9.61 25.42
N GLU A 3 -50.49 -10.73 25.89
CA GLU A 3 -50.05 -11.93 25.15
C GLU A 3 -49.37 -11.65 23.81
N TRP A 4 -48.03 -11.71 23.81
CA TRP A 4 -47.24 -12.12 22.66
C TRP A 4 -46.20 -13.14 23.12
N ARG A 5 -46.58 -14.41 22.96
CA ARG A 5 -45.70 -15.56 22.86
C ARG A 5 -45.14 -15.56 21.44
N ASN A 6 -43.82 -15.63 21.28
CA ASN A 6 -43.23 -16.32 20.14
C ASN A 6 -41.91 -16.94 20.52
N GLU A 7 -41.99 -18.26 20.65
CA GLU A 7 -40.91 -19.21 20.75
C GLU A 7 -40.19 -19.24 19.39
N GLY A 8 -38.88 -19.05 19.41
CA GLY A 8 -38.03 -19.08 18.23
C GLY A 8 -36.64 -19.56 18.61
N LYS A 9 -36.56 -20.84 18.99
CA LYS A 9 -35.30 -21.58 19.16
C LYS A 9 -34.50 -21.54 17.85
N MET A 10 -33.42 -20.76 17.80
CA MET A 10 -32.30 -21.03 16.89
C MET A 10 -31.15 -21.58 17.72
N THR A 11 -31.24 -22.88 18.00
CA THR A 11 -30.11 -23.66 18.46
C THR A 11 -29.19 -23.91 17.27
N SER A 12 -28.07 -23.19 17.23
CA SER A 12 -26.95 -23.48 16.31
C SER A 12 -26.36 -24.86 16.65
N PRO A 13 -26.26 -25.81 15.71
CA PRO A 13 -25.47 -27.02 15.90
C PRO A 13 -24.13 -26.85 15.19
N THR A 14 -23.17 -26.15 15.80
CA THR A 14 -21.77 -26.25 15.36
C THR A 14 -21.14 -27.43 16.07
N ALA A 15 -21.15 -28.58 15.39
CA ALA A 15 -20.43 -29.76 15.81
C ALA A 15 -18.92 -29.47 15.88
N TYR A 16 -18.36 -29.53 17.09
CA TYR A 16 -16.93 -29.47 17.33
C TYR A 16 -16.30 -30.79 16.83
N VAL A 17 -15.47 -30.72 15.80
CA VAL A 17 -14.69 -31.87 15.34
C VAL A 17 -13.60 -32.15 16.38
N ARG A 18 -13.63 -33.34 16.99
CA ARG A 18 -12.55 -33.86 17.83
C ARG A 18 -11.36 -34.22 16.94
N TYR A 19 -10.25 -33.50 17.11
CA TYR A 19 -8.94 -33.93 16.60
C TYR A 19 -8.42 -35.04 17.53
N THR A 20 -8.53 -36.29 17.10
CA THR A 20 -7.90 -37.40 17.83
C THR A 20 -6.42 -37.39 17.54
N ASP A 21 -5.68 -37.08 18.58
CA ASP A 21 -4.26 -37.35 18.80
C ASP A 21 -3.86 -38.75 18.32
N ARG A 22 -2.79 -38.84 17.51
CA ARG A 22 -2.11 -40.11 17.25
C ARG A 22 -0.63 -39.92 16.91
N HIS A 23 0.16 -40.26 17.92
CA HIS A 23 1.51 -40.81 17.91
C HIS A 23 2.68 -39.87 17.59
N ASP A 24 3.37 -39.55 18.69
CA ASP A 24 4.78 -39.18 18.81
C ASP A 24 5.74 -40.16 18.05
N PRO A 25 6.97 -39.70 17.78
CA PRO A 25 7.97 -40.40 16.98
C PRO A 25 8.81 -41.37 17.83
N ASP A 26 9.22 -42.49 17.24
CA ASP A 26 10.22 -43.39 17.84
C ASP A 26 11.59 -43.29 17.15
N PRO A 27 12.67 -43.63 17.88
CA PRO A 27 13.92 -42.88 17.85
C PRO A 27 15.09 -43.68 17.26
N CYS A 28 16.19 -42.97 17.00
CA CYS A 28 17.53 -43.51 16.82
C CYS A 28 17.74 -44.51 15.66
N THR A 29 18.11 -43.97 14.49
CA THR A 29 19.13 -44.60 13.64
C THR A 29 20.12 -43.53 13.18
N PRO A 30 21.38 -43.56 13.61
CA PRO A 30 22.43 -42.82 12.93
C PRO A 30 22.86 -43.67 11.73
N ASP A 31 22.63 -43.20 10.51
CA ASP A 31 23.25 -43.82 9.34
C ASP A 31 24.07 -42.78 8.57
N GLU A 32 25.31 -42.64 9.04
CA GLU A 32 26.39 -42.10 8.25
C GLU A 32 26.80 -43.14 7.20
N THR A 33 26.24 -43.05 6.00
CA THR A 33 26.79 -43.71 4.82
C THR A 33 27.50 -42.71 3.93
N LEU A 34 28.78 -42.52 4.29
CA LEU A 34 29.93 -42.48 3.39
C LEU A 34 29.90 -41.46 2.24
N LEU A 35 30.53 -40.31 2.53
CA LEU A 35 31.30 -39.53 1.58
C LEU A 35 31.99 -40.45 0.54
N MET A 36 31.43 -40.49 -0.66
CA MET A 36 32.09 -41.05 -1.84
C MET A 36 33.20 -40.09 -2.26
N LYS A 37 34.36 -40.21 -1.61
CA LYS A 37 35.56 -39.41 -1.88
C LYS A 37 36.28 -39.99 -3.09
N THR A 38 35.69 -39.85 -4.28
CA THR A 38 36.40 -40.07 -5.54
C THR A 38 37.49 -39.00 -5.65
N ARG A 39 38.74 -39.39 -5.43
CA ARG A 39 39.88 -38.52 -5.72
C ARG A 39 39.88 -38.26 -7.22
N LEU A 40 39.48 -37.06 -7.63
CA LEU A 40 39.58 -36.62 -9.02
C LEU A 40 41.04 -36.73 -9.46
N PRO A 41 41.32 -37.25 -10.68
CA PRO A 41 42.68 -37.38 -11.17
C PRO A 41 43.33 -35.99 -11.27
N ALA A 42 44.65 -35.91 -11.04
CA ALA A 42 45.41 -34.65 -11.00
C ALA A 42 45.17 -33.75 -12.24
N PHE A 43 44.82 -34.35 -13.38
CA PHE A 43 44.49 -33.63 -14.60
C PHE A 43 43.26 -32.72 -14.47
N VAL A 44 42.28 -33.04 -13.63
CA VAL A 44 41.10 -32.18 -13.36
C VAL A 44 41.51 -30.92 -12.60
N TYR A 45 42.44 -31.03 -11.65
CA TYR A 45 42.98 -29.86 -10.94
C TYR A 45 43.83 -28.97 -11.86
N ILE A 46 44.60 -29.57 -12.78
CA ILE A 46 45.35 -28.82 -13.79
C ILE A 46 44.39 -28.09 -14.74
N LEU A 47 43.29 -28.74 -15.14
CA LEU A 47 42.28 -28.13 -16.01
C LEU A 47 41.56 -26.96 -15.31
N LEU A 48 41.26 -27.08 -14.01
CA LEU A 48 40.67 -26.00 -13.20
C LEU A 48 41.64 -24.83 -12.96
N LEU A 49 42.93 -25.10 -12.75
CA LEU A 49 43.96 -24.06 -12.63
C LEU A 49 44.15 -23.28 -13.95
N LEU A 50 44.11 -23.99 -15.10
CA LEU A 50 44.18 -23.37 -16.42
C LEU A 50 42.92 -22.55 -16.76
N LEU A 51 41.73 -23.00 -16.32
CA LEU A 51 40.49 -22.22 -16.45
C LEU A 51 40.45 -20.98 -15.54
N GLY A 52 41.08 -21.04 -14.36
CA GLY A 52 41.18 -19.90 -13.45
C GLY A 52 42.11 -18.79 -13.94
N LEU A 53 43.18 -19.15 -14.67
CA LEU A 53 44.16 -18.19 -15.18
C LEU A 53 43.63 -17.33 -16.35
N SER A 54 42.59 -17.78 -17.06
CA SER A 54 41.95 -17.00 -18.13
C SER A 54 40.90 -16.01 -17.60
N LEU A 55 40.31 -16.25 -16.43
CA LEU A 55 39.38 -15.30 -15.79
C LEU A 55 40.08 -14.11 -15.11
N ALA A 56 41.38 -14.22 -14.81
CA ALA A 56 42.15 -13.14 -14.20
C ALA A 56 42.65 -12.08 -15.21
N CYS A 57 42.50 -12.32 -16.52
CA CYS A 57 43.06 -11.48 -17.59
C CYS A 57 42.03 -10.51 -18.21
N GLN A 58 40.96 -10.14 -17.50
CA GLN A 58 40.03 -9.10 -17.97
C GLN A 58 39.72 -7.99 -16.95
N THR A 59 40.35 -7.98 -15.77
CA THR A 59 40.05 -6.97 -14.75
C THR A 59 41.10 -5.87 -14.67
N THR A 60 41.31 -5.16 -15.78
CA THR A 60 41.87 -3.80 -15.71
C THR A 60 41.40 -2.95 -16.90
N SER A 61 40.19 -2.40 -16.79
CA SER A 61 39.88 -1.11 -17.41
C SER A 61 39.27 -0.19 -16.35
N LEU A 62 40.05 0.81 -15.94
CA LEU A 62 39.57 2.02 -15.28
C LEU A 62 39.11 2.95 -16.40
N GLY A 63 37.81 3.11 -16.57
CA GLY A 63 37.22 4.00 -17.56
C GLY A 63 35.73 4.04 -17.38
N GLY A 64 35.25 5.10 -16.71
CA GLY A 64 33.86 5.26 -16.32
C GLY A 64 32.87 5.16 -17.49
N SER A 65 31.73 4.55 -17.22
CA SER A 65 30.49 4.82 -17.93
C SER A 65 29.36 4.73 -16.91
N GLN A 66 28.62 5.83 -16.84
CA GLN A 66 27.44 6.05 -16.02
C GLN A 66 26.48 4.86 -16.14
N ALA A 67 26.02 4.32 -15.00
CA ALA A 67 24.90 3.39 -14.99
C ALA A 67 23.61 4.17 -15.30
N VAL A 68 23.18 4.19 -16.56
CA VAL A 68 21.76 4.40 -16.87
C VAL A 68 21.05 3.07 -16.67
N ALA A 69 20.78 2.75 -15.42
CA ALA A 69 19.78 1.73 -15.06
C ALA A 69 18.42 2.41 -14.87
N ALA A 70 17.88 2.97 -15.95
CA ALA A 70 16.49 3.40 -16.02
C ALA A 70 15.82 2.58 -17.13
N GLY A 71 15.11 1.51 -16.76
CA GLY A 71 14.38 0.75 -17.77
C GLY A 71 13.67 -0.51 -17.31
N GLN A 72 14.13 -1.19 -16.26
CA GLN A 72 13.50 -2.46 -15.84
C GLN A 72 12.75 -2.39 -14.51
N ASN A 73 13.06 -1.40 -13.66
CA ASN A 73 12.29 -1.16 -12.45
C ASN A 73 10.99 -0.38 -12.72
N SER A 74 10.91 0.31 -13.85
CA SER A 74 9.73 1.10 -14.23
C SER A 74 8.54 0.23 -14.64
N ALA A 75 8.74 -0.99 -15.13
CA ALA A 75 7.62 -1.87 -15.50
C ALA A 75 6.97 -2.57 -14.29
N ARG A 76 7.75 -2.87 -13.24
CA ARG A 76 7.20 -3.32 -11.94
C ARG A 76 6.67 -2.16 -11.10
N ALA A 77 7.27 -0.97 -11.19
CA ALA A 77 6.74 0.24 -10.56
C ALA A 77 5.51 0.79 -11.28
N ALA A 78 5.38 0.59 -12.61
CA ALA A 78 4.19 0.99 -13.37
C ALA A 78 2.98 0.07 -13.13
N LEU A 79 3.20 -1.15 -12.64
CA LEU A 79 2.12 -2.01 -12.11
C LEU A 79 1.75 -1.67 -10.65
N ALA A 80 2.47 -0.74 -10.01
CA ALA A 80 2.13 -0.17 -8.71
C ALA A 80 1.37 1.18 -8.82
N GLY A 81 0.89 1.52 -10.02
CA GLY A 81 0.21 2.79 -10.32
C GLY A 81 -1.31 2.72 -10.37
N ALA A 82 -1.91 1.56 -10.09
CA ALA A 82 -3.33 1.52 -9.73
C ALA A 82 -3.42 1.88 -8.24
N ALA A 83 -4.19 2.90 -7.89
CA ALA A 83 -4.69 3.02 -6.53
C ALA A 83 -5.20 1.62 -6.12
N PRO A 84 -4.74 1.05 -4.99
CA PRO A 84 -5.13 -0.30 -4.64
C PRO A 84 -6.65 -0.33 -4.60
N ALA A 85 -7.26 -1.13 -5.48
CA ALA A 85 -8.69 -1.33 -5.46
C ALA A 85 -9.09 -1.70 -4.03
N GLY A 86 -9.92 -0.87 -3.41
CA GLY A 86 -10.35 -1.06 -2.03
C GLY A 86 -9.77 -0.11 -0.98
N GLN A 87 -9.05 0.97 -1.32
CA GLN A 87 -8.78 2.02 -0.33
C GLN A 87 -10.05 2.77 0.08
N LEU A 88 -10.08 3.20 1.34
CA LEU A 88 -11.06 4.11 1.92
C LEU A 88 -10.51 5.53 1.90
N ALA A 89 -11.39 6.50 1.63
CA ALA A 89 -11.13 7.92 1.90
C ALA A 89 -11.96 8.33 3.13
N ILE A 90 -11.32 8.92 4.13
CA ILE A 90 -11.96 9.29 5.40
C ILE A 90 -11.57 10.72 5.77
N ILE A 91 -12.53 11.49 6.27
CA ILE A 91 -12.27 12.78 6.91
C ILE A 91 -11.98 12.53 8.38
N GLY A 92 -10.78 12.90 8.83
CA GLY A 92 -10.37 12.80 10.22
C GLY A 92 -11.06 13.81 11.12
N THR A 93 -10.88 13.65 12.43
CA THR A 93 -11.41 14.59 13.43
C THR A 93 -10.75 15.97 13.37
N ASP A 94 -9.61 16.07 12.72
CA ASP A 94 -8.89 17.31 12.40
C ASP A 94 -9.33 17.93 11.07
N HIS A 95 -10.38 17.37 10.45
CA HIS A 95 -10.95 17.76 9.15
C HIS A 95 -10.05 17.49 7.94
N ASN A 96 -8.90 16.83 8.10
CA ASN A 96 -8.07 16.43 6.98
C ASN A 96 -8.57 15.15 6.30
N ILE A 97 -8.20 14.97 5.04
CA ILE A 97 -8.52 13.78 4.24
C ILE A 97 -7.40 12.76 4.36
N TYR A 98 -7.78 11.51 4.61
CA TYR A 98 -6.89 10.37 4.72
C TYR A 98 -7.29 9.27 3.76
N LEU A 99 -6.30 8.61 3.18
CA LEU A 99 -6.46 7.35 2.45
C LEU A 99 -5.98 6.19 3.34
N MET A 100 -6.69 5.07 3.38
CA MET A 100 -6.26 3.89 4.14
C MET A 100 -6.85 2.59 3.57
N ASN A 101 -6.27 1.46 3.93
CA ASN A 101 -6.85 0.16 3.62
C ASN A 101 -8.11 -0.10 4.48
N PRO A 102 -9.03 -1.01 4.09
CA PRO A 102 -10.25 -1.30 4.84
C PRO A 102 -10.01 -1.87 6.24
N ASP A 103 -8.85 -2.51 6.44
CA ASP A 103 -8.40 -3.01 7.75
C ASP A 103 -7.79 -1.91 8.65
N GLY A 104 -7.76 -0.66 8.18
CA GLY A 104 -7.19 0.49 8.87
C GLY A 104 -5.66 0.63 8.71
N SER A 105 -4.99 -0.31 8.04
CA SER A 105 -3.56 -0.21 7.74
C SER A 105 -3.29 0.75 6.59
N GLY A 106 -2.01 1.10 6.37
CA GLY A 106 -1.60 1.90 5.20
C GLY A 106 -2.18 3.32 5.16
N ARG A 107 -2.50 3.91 6.31
CA ARG A 107 -3.00 5.28 6.40
C ARG A 107 -1.98 6.28 5.82
N THR A 108 -2.44 7.10 4.89
CA THR A 108 -1.70 8.16 4.23
C THR A 108 -2.51 9.46 4.29
N GLU A 109 -1.86 10.59 4.55
CA GLU A 109 -2.52 11.89 4.58
C GLU A 109 -2.58 12.46 3.16
N LEU A 110 -3.78 12.79 2.69
CA LEU A 110 -3.97 13.46 1.41
C LEU A 110 -3.97 14.98 1.57
N THR A 111 -4.37 15.46 2.76
CA THR A 111 -4.29 16.87 3.17
C THR A 111 -3.73 16.96 4.59
N THR A 112 -3.09 18.09 4.91
CA THR A 112 -2.40 18.29 6.20
C THR A 112 -2.56 19.72 6.73
N ASP A 113 -3.49 20.48 6.17
CA ASP A 113 -3.61 21.94 6.30
C ASP A 113 -4.96 22.38 6.89
N ALA A 114 -5.81 21.43 7.29
CA ALA A 114 -6.99 21.66 8.10
C ALA A 114 -6.70 21.49 9.60
N GLY A 115 -7.53 22.10 10.43
CA GLY A 115 -7.45 22.03 11.90
C GLY A 115 -6.42 22.96 12.54
N GLY A 116 -6.27 22.85 13.86
CA GLY A 116 -5.43 23.77 14.65
C GLY A 116 -5.95 25.21 14.60
N ASP A 117 -5.09 26.14 14.21
CA ASP A 117 -5.46 27.55 14.00
C ASP A 117 -6.11 27.81 12.62
N SER A 118 -6.08 26.82 11.72
CA SER A 118 -6.70 26.90 10.40
C SER A 118 -8.22 26.73 10.50
N GLN A 119 -8.98 27.57 9.78
CA GLN A 119 -10.42 27.42 9.62
C GLN A 119 -10.78 26.57 8.39
N ARG A 120 -9.78 25.99 7.73
CA ARG A 120 -9.96 25.11 6.57
C ARG A 120 -10.64 23.82 6.97
N SER A 121 -11.57 23.37 6.14
CA SER A 121 -12.26 22.08 6.29
C SER A 121 -12.55 21.45 4.93
N TYR A 122 -12.56 20.12 4.89
CA TYR A 122 -12.83 19.35 3.67
C TYR A 122 -14.11 18.52 3.81
N HIS A 123 -14.89 18.39 2.73
CA HIS A 123 -16.20 17.72 2.73
C HIS A 123 -16.63 17.28 1.32
N TYR A 124 -17.77 16.58 1.24
CA TYR A 124 -18.37 16.02 0.01
C TYR A 124 -17.39 15.22 -0.84
N ILE A 125 -16.65 14.30 -0.21
CA ILE A 125 -15.66 13.48 -0.90
C ILE A 125 -16.35 12.45 -1.79
N THR A 126 -15.94 12.36 -3.06
CA THR A 126 -16.39 11.32 -4.00
C THR A 126 -15.20 10.71 -4.74
N TRP A 127 -15.28 9.41 -5.02
CA TRP A 127 -14.25 8.70 -5.78
C TRP A 127 -14.56 8.77 -7.28
N ALA A 128 -13.50 8.91 -8.08
CA ALA A 128 -13.59 8.59 -9.50
C ALA A 128 -13.93 7.09 -9.67
N PRO A 129 -14.72 6.69 -10.68
CA PRO A 129 -15.10 5.30 -10.89
C PRO A 129 -13.92 4.33 -11.07
N ASP A 130 -12.77 4.84 -11.49
CA ASP A 130 -11.54 4.07 -11.69
C ASP A 130 -10.59 4.09 -10.47
N SER A 131 -11.02 4.67 -9.35
CA SER A 131 -10.27 4.82 -8.09
C SER A 131 -8.96 5.60 -8.18
N ARG A 132 -8.62 6.22 -9.32
CA ARG A 132 -7.37 6.99 -9.47
C ARG A 132 -7.49 8.44 -8.99
N GLY A 133 -8.73 8.90 -8.82
CA GLY A 133 -9.03 10.27 -8.46
C GLY A 133 -10.01 10.36 -7.29
N LEU A 134 -9.89 11.46 -6.56
CA LEU A 134 -10.81 11.85 -5.49
C LEU A 134 -11.23 13.31 -5.72
N ALA A 135 -12.52 13.58 -5.83
CA ALA A 135 -13.02 14.94 -5.84
C ALA A 135 -13.59 15.30 -4.47
N PHE A 136 -13.36 16.54 -4.03
CA PHE A 136 -13.82 17.03 -2.72
C PHE A 136 -13.90 18.55 -2.70
N VAL A 137 -14.68 19.06 -1.76
CA VAL A 137 -14.83 20.48 -1.52
C VAL A 137 -13.98 20.89 -0.33
N GLN A 138 -13.27 22.01 -0.48
CA GLN A 138 -12.57 22.71 0.59
C GLN A 138 -13.36 23.98 0.90
N ASN A 139 -13.65 24.22 2.18
CA ASN A 139 -14.03 25.54 2.66
C ASN A 139 -12.87 26.12 3.46
N ASP A 140 -12.60 27.40 3.27
CA ASP A 140 -11.64 28.14 4.07
C ASP A 140 -12.25 29.49 4.47
N VAL A 141 -11.77 30.09 5.56
CA VAL A 141 -12.16 31.45 5.94
C VAL A 141 -11.03 32.39 5.56
N VAL A 142 -11.29 33.18 4.53
CA VAL A 142 -10.33 34.14 4.01
C VAL A 142 -10.55 35.49 4.70
N ALA A 143 -9.47 36.02 5.28
CA ALA A 143 -9.48 37.34 5.87
C ALA A 143 -9.68 38.40 4.77
N GLY A 144 -10.67 39.28 4.96
CA GLY A 144 -10.95 40.39 4.07
C GLY A 144 -11.27 41.66 4.85
N PRO A 145 -11.43 42.82 4.17
CA PRO A 145 -11.87 44.04 4.84
C PRO A 145 -13.28 43.83 5.41
N GLY A 146 -13.39 43.75 6.74
CA GLY A 146 -14.65 43.50 7.45
C GLY A 146 -14.69 42.12 8.12
N ARG A 147 -15.86 41.47 8.12
CA ARG A 147 -15.96 40.08 8.56
C ARG A 147 -15.35 39.19 7.47
N GLY A 148 -14.55 38.20 7.86
CA GLY A 148 -14.02 37.19 6.92
C GLY A 148 -15.15 36.53 6.13
N HIS A 149 -14.82 36.05 4.94
CA HIS A 149 -15.76 35.33 4.08
C HIS A 149 -15.32 33.87 3.94
N ILE A 150 -16.30 33.01 3.70
CA ILE A 150 -16.04 31.61 3.38
C ILE A 150 -15.74 31.55 1.89
N GLU A 151 -14.62 30.94 1.55
CA GLU A 151 -14.27 30.58 0.20
C GLU A 151 -14.40 29.07 0.04
N ALA A 152 -15.14 28.65 -0.97
CA ALA A 152 -15.33 27.26 -1.33
C ALA A 152 -14.57 26.94 -2.61
N SER A 153 -13.78 25.86 -2.57
CA SER A 153 -13.02 25.36 -3.71
C SER A 153 -13.37 23.90 -4.01
N LEU A 154 -13.52 23.55 -5.28
CA LEU A 154 -13.61 22.17 -5.75
C LEU A 154 -12.23 21.70 -6.18
N TRP A 155 -11.79 20.58 -5.62
CA TRP A 155 -10.51 19.97 -5.90
C TRP A 155 -10.66 18.58 -6.51
N LEU A 156 -9.72 18.23 -7.37
CA LEU A 156 -9.46 16.86 -7.82
C LEU A 156 -8.06 16.45 -7.37
N ALA A 157 -7.96 15.37 -6.61
CA ALA A 157 -6.70 14.78 -6.20
C ALA A 157 -6.43 13.45 -6.92
N ASP A 158 -5.19 13.26 -7.34
CA ASP A 158 -4.65 11.97 -7.76
C ASP A 158 -4.27 11.17 -6.52
N THR A 159 -4.81 9.96 -6.38
CA THR A 159 -4.71 9.17 -5.14
C THR A 159 -3.36 8.46 -4.97
N ALA A 160 -2.61 8.27 -6.06
CA ALA A 160 -1.29 7.65 -6.01
C ALA A 160 -0.18 8.66 -5.68
N SER A 161 -0.27 9.87 -6.26
CA SER A 161 0.73 10.93 -6.08
C SER A 161 0.37 11.94 -4.99
N GLY A 162 -0.89 11.99 -4.57
CA GLY A 162 -1.43 13.03 -3.69
C GLY A 162 -1.54 14.41 -4.38
N ARG A 163 -1.23 14.51 -5.67
CA ARG A 163 -1.27 15.78 -6.39
C ARG A 163 -2.70 16.28 -6.50
N ARG A 164 -2.94 17.51 -6.07
CA ARG A 164 -4.25 18.18 -6.10
C ARG A 164 -4.30 19.24 -7.21
N THR A 165 -5.43 19.35 -7.88
CA THR A 165 -5.74 20.37 -8.89
C THR A 165 -7.04 21.07 -8.51
N GLU A 166 -7.02 22.40 -8.43
CA GLU A 166 -8.23 23.18 -8.20
C GLU A 166 -9.02 23.31 -9.50
N LEU A 167 -10.31 23.03 -9.43
CA LEU A 167 -11.21 23.07 -10.59
C LEU A 167 -12.16 24.27 -10.53
N PHE A 168 -12.45 24.76 -9.32
CA PHE A 168 -13.38 25.86 -9.07
C PHE A 168 -13.08 26.50 -7.72
N GLN A 169 -13.35 27.79 -7.60
CA GLN A 169 -13.19 28.60 -6.39
C GLN A 169 -14.26 29.70 -6.39
N SER A 170 -14.94 29.92 -5.27
CA SER A 170 -15.95 30.96 -5.13
C SER A 170 -16.20 31.36 -3.68
N THR A 171 -16.51 32.63 -3.48
CA THR A 171 -17.02 33.17 -2.20
C THR A 171 -18.54 33.17 -2.10
N ASP A 172 -19.21 32.94 -3.23
CA ASP A 172 -20.67 33.10 -3.37
C ASP A 172 -21.38 31.75 -3.52
N ILE A 173 -20.69 30.76 -4.07
CA ILE A 173 -21.24 29.44 -4.40
C ILE A 173 -20.44 28.37 -3.67
N ILE A 174 -21.11 27.63 -2.79
CA ILE A 174 -20.55 26.44 -2.15
C ILE A 174 -21.01 25.22 -2.95
N PRO A 175 -20.11 24.46 -3.59
CA PRO A 175 -20.49 23.21 -4.24
C PRO A 175 -20.95 22.23 -3.15
N PHE A 176 -22.13 21.61 -3.32
CA PHE A 176 -22.69 20.68 -2.34
C PHE A 176 -23.08 19.31 -2.94
N TYR A 177 -22.70 19.06 -4.19
CA TYR A 177 -22.94 17.79 -4.89
C TYR A 177 -21.68 17.34 -5.61
N LEU A 178 -21.31 16.09 -5.37
CA LEU A 178 -20.22 15.34 -6.00
C LEU A 178 -20.57 13.85 -6.05
#